data_AF-A0A7U6KLW3-F1
#
_entry.id   AF-A0A7U6KLW3-F1
#
_cell.length_a   1.000
_cell.length_b   1.000
_cell.length_c   1.000
_cell.angle_alpha   90.00
_cell.angle_beta   90.00
_cell.angle_gamma   90.00
#
_symmetry.space_group_name_H-M   'P 1'
#
loop_
_entity.id
_entity.type
_entity.pdbx_description
1 polymer ?
#
loop_
_entity_poly.entity_id
_entity_poly.type
_entity_poly.pdbx_seq_one_letter_code
_entity_poly.pdbx_strand_id
1 'polypeptide(L)'
;MNERNIQPLSDDYIKFIRYGQHYIEKNGEGILAFITNNSFVDGVIHRQMRKSLLESFDKVYILDLHGNSRKQETAPDGGKDENVFDIMAGVSINIFIKTNKKKASELGKVFVHSLFGTRKSKYEFLEQHNLNKVFWDELKPSLPNFEFIRIDYSNKVKYDAYFSLNEIFQASNTGIETGRDALFIDWNNEKLGDKIKEFWIINMNLVF
;
A
#
# COMPACT_ATOMS: atom_id res chain seq x y z
N MET A 1 -11.52 14.76 7.58
CA MET A 1 -10.58 14.29 6.54
C MET A 1 -9.30 15.10 6.72
N ASN A 2 -8.21 14.51 7.19
CA ASN A 2 -6.92 15.21 7.40
C ASN A 2 -5.75 14.47 6.69
N GLU A 3 -6.02 13.78 5.57
CA GLU A 3 -4.93 13.20 4.78
C GLU A 3 -4.20 14.33 4.06
N ARG A 4 -2.89 14.44 4.30
CA ARG A 4 -2.07 15.51 3.70
C ARG A 4 -1.60 15.16 2.29
N ASN A 5 -1.54 13.88 1.93
CA ASN A 5 -1.16 13.42 0.61
C ASN A 5 -2.19 12.40 0.07
N ILE A 6 -3.00 12.84 -0.88
CA ILE A 6 -4.04 12.03 -1.53
C ILE A 6 -3.62 11.51 -2.92
N GLN A 7 -2.45 11.92 -3.42
CA GLN A 7 -2.00 11.56 -4.77
C GLN A 7 -2.01 10.04 -5.02
N PRO A 8 -1.52 9.18 -4.10
CA PRO A 8 -1.51 7.76 -4.39
C PRO A 8 -2.90 7.12 -4.33
N LEU A 9 -3.92 7.78 -3.75
CA LEU A 9 -5.33 7.34 -3.86
C LEU A 9 -5.90 7.55 -5.27
N SER A 10 -5.18 8.29 -6.14
CA SER A 10 -5.56 8.52 -7.54
C SER A 10 -4.97 7.48 -8.50
N ASP A 11 -4.31 6.44 -7.98
CA ASP A 11 -3.84 5.31 -8.79
C ASP A 11 -5.03 4.59 -9.44
N ASP A 12 -4.86 4.14 -10.69
CA ASP A 12 -5.93 3.55 -11.49
C ASP A 12 -6.44 2.24 -10.90
N TYR A 13 -5.59 1.42 -10.25
CA TYR A 13 -6.08 0.18 -9.62
C TYR A 13 -7.09 0.48 -8.49
N ILE A 14 -6.92 1.60 -7.78
CA ILE A 14 -7.85 2.04 -6.72
C ILE A 14 -9.16 2.49 -7.37
N LYS A 15 -9.10 3.23 -8.49
CA LYS A 15 -10.30 3.61 -9.25
C LYS A 15 -11.06 2.39 -9.73
N PHE A 16 -10.38 1.36 -10.25
CA PHE A 16 -11.02 0.11 -10.68
C PHE A 16 -11.66 -0.64 -9.52
N ILE A 17 -11.00 -0.72 -8.35
CA ILE A 17 -11.60 -1.28 -7.14
C ILE A 17 -12.86 -0.49 -6.74
N ARG A 18 -12.78 0.84 -6.69
CA ARG A 18 -13.91 1.69 -6.32
C ARG A 18 -15.07 1.57 -7.30
N TYR A 19 -14.78 1.46 -8.60
CA TYR A 19 -15.76 1.28 -9.66
C TYR A 19 -16.44 -0.09 -9.55
N GLY A 20 -15.68 -1.16 -9.34
CA GLY A 20 -16.23 -2.50 -9.08
C GLY A 20 -17.10 -2.53 -7.82
N GLN A 21 -16.62 -1.92 -6.73
CA GLN A 21 -17.37 -1.77 -5.48
C GLN A 21 -18.71 -1.07 -5.71
N HIS A 22 -18.76 -0.01 -6.52
CA HIS A 22 -20.00 0.70 -6.85
C HIS A 22 -21.08 -0.23 -7.46
N TYR A 23 -20.69 -1.10 -8.40
CA TYR A 23 -21.64 -2.03 -9.01
C TYR A 23 -22.10 -3.12 -8.04
N ILE A 24 -21.20 -3.65 -7.21
CA ILE A 24 -21.56 -4.65 -6.20
C ILE A 24 -22.49 -4.04 -5.15
N GLU A 25 -22.26 -2.80 -4.72
CA GLU A 25 -23.16 -2.06 -3.82
C GLU A 25 -24.54 -1.87 -4.44
N LYS A 26 -24.59 -1.48 -5.72
CA LYS A 26 -25.84 -1.29 -6.46
C LYS A 26 -26.62 -2.61 -6.62
N ASN A 27 -25.92 -3.72 -6.83
CA ASN A 27 -26.54 -5.04 -6.97
C ASN A 27 -26.96 -5.65 -5.64
N GLY A 28 -26.38 -5.21 -4.51
CA GLY A 28 -26.65 -5.73 -3.17
C GLY A 28 -25.87 -7.00 -2.81
N GLU A 29 -25.48 -7.82 -3.79
CA GLU A 29 -24.64 -9.00 -3.62
C GLU A 29 -23.72 -9.22 -4.84
N GLY A 30 -22.67 -10.00 -4.65
CA GLY A 30 -21.75 -10.39 -5.70
C GLY A 30 -20.30 -10.52 -5.24
N ILE A 31 -19.42 -10.79 -6.21
CA ILE A 31 -17.99 -11.01 -5.99
C ILE A 31 -17.21 -10.06 -6.90
N LEU A 32 -16.19 -9.41 -6.34
CA LEU A 32 -15.19 -8.64 -7.06
C LEU A 32 -13.83 -9.31 -6.86
N ALA A 33 -13.13 -9.66 -7.93
CA ALA A 33 -11.82 -10.32 -7.86
C ALA A 33 -10.81 -9.63 -8.79
N PHE A 34 -9.67 -9.23 -8.25
CA PHE A 34 -8.61 -8.55 -9.00
C PHE A 34 -7.21 -9.01 -8.57
N ILE A 35 -6.26 -8.88 -9.48
CA ILE A 35 -4.83 -8.88 -9.17
C ILE A 35 -4.38 -7.42 -9.31
N THR A 36 -3.91 -6.81 -8.23
CA THR A 36 -3.52 -5.39 -8.21
C THR A 36 -2.20 -5.18 -7.49
N ASN A 37 -1.67 -3.96 -7.57
CA ASN A 37 -0.62 -3.50 -6.66
C ASN A 37 -1.08 -3.73 -5.19
N ASN A 38 -0.17 -4.25 -4.35
CA ASN A 38 -0.45 -4.57 -2.96
C ASN A 38 -0.27 -3.38 -1.99
N SER A 39 0.07 -2.18 -2.48
CA SER A 39 0.32 -1.01 -1.62
C SER A 39 -0.84 -0.59 -0.71
N PHE A 40 -2.07 -0.99 -1.06
CA PHE A 40 -3.24 -0.71 -0.21
C PHE A 40 -3.36 -1.62 1.01
N VAL A 41 -2.66 -2.75 1.03
CA VAL A 41 -2.75 -3.74 2.10
C VAL A 41 -2.19 -3.18 3.41
N ASP A 42 -1.03 -2.51 3.35
CA ASP A 42 -0.31 -1.93 4.51
C ASP A 42 -0.20 -0.40 4.48
N GLY A 43 -0.37 0.25 3.32
CA GLY A 43 -0.08 1.67 3.17
C GLY A 43 -0.94 2.57 4.07
N VAL A 44 -0.30 3.51 4.77
CA VAL A 44 -0.94 4.41 5.76
C VAL A 44 -2.09 5.22 5.16
N ILE A 45 -1.88 5.77 3.96
CA ILE A 45 -2.86 6.58 3.23
C ILE A 45 -4.11 5.80 2.78
N HIS A 46 -4.03 4.46 2.71
CA HIS A 46 -5.11 3.61 2.23
C HIS A 46 -6.09 3.20 3.35
N ARG A 47 -5.91 3.68 4.59
CA ARG A 47 -6.77 3.33 5.72
C ARG A 47 -8.26 3.54 5.47
N GLN A 48 -8.63 4.63 4.77
CA GLN A 48 -10.04 4.90 4.44
C GLN A 48 -10.55 4.03 3.30
N MET A 49 -9.69 3.67 2.34
CA MET A 49 -10.03 2.68 1.32
C MET A 49 -10.32 1.33 1.98
N ARG A 50 -9.44 0.86 2.88
CA ARG A 50 -9.64 -0.40 3.62
C ARG A 50 -10.92 -0.36 4.45
N LYS A 51 -11.17 0.74 5.19
CA LYS A 51 -12.43 0.93 5.92
C LYS A 51 -13.65 0.81 5.00
N SER A 52 -13.65 1.52 3.87
CA SER A 52 -14.75 1.49 2.90
C SER A 52 -15.01 0.08 2.34
N LEU A 53 -13.95 -0.68 2.04
CA LEU A 53 -14.09 -2.08 1.62
C LEU A 53 -14.76 -2.94 2.71
N LEU A 54 -14.40 -2.75 3.98
CA LEU A 54 -15.00 -3.49 5.09
C LEU A 54 -16.45 -3.07 5.37
N GLU A 55 -16.84 -1.85 5.04
CA GLU A 55 -18.24 -1.41 5.12
C GLU A 55 -19.07 -2.08 4.01
N SER A 56 -18.54 -2.16 2.78
CA SER A 56 -19.32 -2.65 1.62
C SER A 56 -19.37 -4.17 1.50
N PHE A 57 -18.28 -4.87 1.82
CA PHE A 57 -18.14 -6.32 1.65
C PHE A 57 -18.24 -7.07 2.98
N ASP A 58 -18.67 -8.33 2.91
CA ASP A 58 -18.86 -9.21 4.07
C ASP A 58 -17.61 -10.04 4.37
N LYS A 59 -16.88 -10.42 3.31
CA LYS A 59 -15.60 -11.11 3.40
C LYS A 59 -14.62 -10.51 2.40
N VAL A 60 -13.38 -10.35 2.83
CA VAL A 60 -12.26 -9.87 2.03
C VAL A 60 -11.13 -10.89 2.16
N TYR A 61 -10.69 -11.45 1.04
CA TYR A 61 -9.55 -12.36 0.97
C TYR A 61 -8.40 -11.66 0.25
N ILE A 62 -7.23 -11.61 0.88
CA ILE A 62 -6.02 -11.00 0.35
C ILE A 62 -4.92 -12.06 0.35
N LEU A 63 -4.59 -12.59 -0.82
CA LEU A 63 -3.38 -13.38 -1.01
C LEU A 63 -2.29 -12.41 -1.48
N ASP A 64 -1.47 -11.95 -0.55
CA ASP A 64 -0.35 -11.06 -0.84
C ASP A 64 0.80 -11.88 -1.45
N LEU A 65 1.14 -11.60 -2.70
CA LEU A 65 2.20 -12.28 -3.44
C LEU A 65 3.53 -11.52 -3.31
N HIS A 66 3.58 -10.41 -2.55
CA HIS A 66 4.80 -9.63 -2.30
C HIS A 66 5.56 -9.29 -3.60
N GLY A 67 6.89 -9.33 -3.58
CA GLY A 67 7.74 -9.05 -4.74
C GLY A 67 7.95 -7.56 -5.01
N ASN A 68 7.93 -6.72 -3.97
CA ASN A 68 8.16 -5.29 -4.12
C ASN A 68 9.67 -4.96 -4.11
N SER A 69 10.29 -4.94 -5.29
CA SER A 69 11.71 -4.63 -5.42
C SER A 69 12.06 -3.16 -5.11
N ARG A 70 11.08 -2.24 -5.16
CA ARG A 70 11.28 -0.83 -4.73
C ARG A 70 11.51 -0.72 -3.22
N LYS A 71 10.87 -1.60 -2.44
CA LYS A 71 11.09 -1.72 -0.99
C LYS A 71 12.31 -2.59 -0.63
N GLN A 72 12.99 -3.15 -1.63
CA GLN A 72 14.04 -4.17 -1.44
C GLN A 72 13.56 -5.33 -0.55
N GLU A 73 12.31 -5.75 -0.78
CA GLU A 73 11.66 -6.80 -0.01
C GLU A 73 12.40 -8.14 -0.14
N THR A 74 12.53 -8.84 0.98
CA THR A 74 13.13 -10.18 1.05
C THR A 74 12.18 -11.12 1.79
N ALA A 75 12.29 -12.42 1.51
CA ALA A 75 11.51 -13.40 2.24
C ALA A 75 11.91 -13.42 3.74
N PRO A 76 11.02 -13.86 4.65
CA PRO A 76 11.31 -13.88 6.09
C PRO A 76 12.53 -14.72 6.50
N ASP A 77 12.92 -15.68 5.66
CA ASP A 77 14.12 -16.51 5.81
C ASP A 77 15.40 -15.84 5.26
N GLY A 78 15.30 -14.59 4.78
CA GLY A 78 16.37 -13.86 4.11
C GLY A 78 16.57 -14.25 2.65
N GLY A 79 15.74 -15.15 2.12
CA GLY A 79 15.77 -15.56 0.72
C GLY A 79 15.29 -14.46 -0.25
N LYS A 80 15.46 -14.73 -1.55
CA LYS A 80 14.93 -13.87 -2.60
C LYS A 80 13.41 -13.88 -2.58
N ASP A 81 12.82 -12.69 -2.71
CA ASP A 81 11.41 -12.53 -2.96
C ASP A 81 11.18 -11.91 -4.33
N GLU A 82 10.61 -12.68 -5.26
CA GLU A 82 10.47 -12.30 -6.66
C GLU A 82 9.01 -12.00 -7.00
N ASN A 83 8.79 -10.95 -7.78
CA ASN A 83 7.46 -10.64 -8.28
C ASN A 83 6.99 -11.71 -9.29
N VAL A 84 5.68 -12.00 -9.29
CA VAL A 84 5.09 -12.93 -10.26
C VAL A 84 5.02 -12.35 -11.67
N PHE A 85 5.04 -11.02 -11.82
CA PHE A 85 5.16 -10.33 -13.11
C PHE A 85 6.53 -9.67 -13.26
N ASP A 86 6.89 -9.25 -14.47
CA ASP A 86 8.12 -8.49 -14.75
C ASP A 86 7.98 -7.01 -14.40
N ILE A 87 7.61 -6.72 -13.13
CA ILE A 87 7.40 -5.38 -12.59
C ILE A 87 8.06 -5.22 -11.21
N MET A 88 8.18 -3.97 -10.76
CA MET A 88 8.85 -3.65 -9.49
C MET A 88 7.91 -3.53 -8.28
N ALA A 89 6.63 -3.23 -8.52
CA ALA A 89 5.65 -3.06 -7.44
C ALA A 89 5.12 -4.42 -6.99
N GLY A 90 4.97 -4.62 -5.68
CA GLY A 90 4.37 -5.84 -5.14
C GLY A 90 2.92 -6.01 -5.59
N VAL A 91 2.45 -7.25 -5.63
CA VAL A 91 1.10 -7.58 -6.11
C VAL A 91 0.35 -8.51 -5.18
N SER A 92 -0.97 -8.40 -5.18
CA SER A 92 -1.85 -9.28 -4.41
C SER A 92 -3.04 -9.72 -5.24
N ILE A 93 -3.55 -10.93 -4.95
CA ILE A 93 -4.85 -11.41 -5.44
C ILE A 93 -5.88 -11.06 -4.37
N ASN A 94 -6.90 -10.30 -4.76
CA ASN A 94 -7.88 -9.72 -3.87
C ASN A 94 -9.27 -10.18 -4.27
N ILE A 95 -10.01 -10.79 -3.34
CA ILE A 95 -11.39 -11.25 -3.56
C ILE A 95 -12.29 -10.64 -2.50
N PHE A 96 -13.24 -9.82 -2.94
CA PHE A 96 -14.21 -9.12 -2.11
C PHE A 96 -15.60 -9.70 -2.35
N ILE A 97 -16.28 -10.15 -1.28
CA ILE A 97 -17.54 -10.88 -1.35
C ILE A 97 -18.62 -10.13 -0.58
N LYS A 98 -19.74 -9.84 -1.25
CA LYS A 98 -20.95 -9.29 -0.64
C LYS A 98 -22.09 -10.31 -0.77
N THR A 99 -22.73 -10.63 0.35
CA THR A 99 -23.79 -11.63 0.48
C THR A 99 -25.09 -11.03 1.02
N ASN A 100 -25.10 -9.74 1.35
CA ASN A 100 -26.23 -9.02 1.96
C ASN A 100 -26.72 -9.59 3.30
N LYS A 101 -25.90 -10.41 3.98
CA LYS A 101 -26.23 -11.04 5.27
C LYS A 101 -25.66 -10.28 6.48
N LYS A 102 -24.62 -9.47 6.27
CA LYS A 102 -23.99 -8.66 7.30
C LYS A 102 -24.87 -7.46 7.66
N LYS A 103 -24.95 -7.11 8.94
CA LYS A 103 -25.67 -5.90 9.36
C LYS A 103 -24.93 -4.64 8.91
N ALA A 104 -25.65 -3.54 8.70
CA ALA A 104 -25.05 -2.27 8.31
C ALA A 104 -24.03 -1.72 9.33
N SER A 105 -24.16 -2.09 10.61
CA SER A 105 -23.24 -1.69 11.69
C SER A 105 -21.99 -2.57 11.81
N GLU A 106 -21.90 -3.66 11.06
CA GLU A 106 -20.82 -4.64 11.16
C GLU A 106 -19.81 -4.45 10.02
N LEU A 107 -18.53 -4.59 10.35
CA LEU A 107 -17.45 -4.62 9.35
C LEU A 107 -17.26 -6.04 8.81
N GLY A 108 -16.82 -6.13 7.56
CA GLY A 108 -16.48 -7.39 6.91
C GLY A 108 -15.31 -8.10 7.58
N LYS A 109 -15.27 -9.43 7.42
CA LYS A 109 -14.14 -10.25 7.86
C LYS A 109 -13.00 -10.17 6.86
N VAL A 110 -11.76 -10.13 7.35
CA VAL A 110 -10.55 -10.09 6.51
C VAL A 110 -9.75 -11.35 6.72
N PHE A 111 -9.38 -11.99 5.62
CA PHE A 111 -8.61 -13.20 5.55
C PHE A 111 -7.36 -12.92 4.72
N VAL A 112 -6.18 -13.10 5.29
CA VAL A 112 -4.91 -12.77 4.64
C VAL A 112 -4.00 -13.97 4.59
N HIS A 113 -3.25 -14.10 3.51
CA HIS A 113 -2.14 -15.03 3.40
C HIS A 113 -0.97 -14.32 2.70
N SER A 114 0.20 -14.34 3.34
CA SER A 114 1.43 -13.77 2.78
C SER A 114 2.29 -14.85 2.15
N LEU A 115 2.51 -14.76 0.84
CA LEU A 115 3.27 -15.73 0.06
C LEU A 115 4.57 -15.09 -0.44
N PHE A 116 5.66 -15.36 0.27
CA PHE A 116 7.01 -14.96 -0.12
C PHE A 116 7.72 -16.04 -0.93
N GLY A 117 8.78 -15.65 -1.65
CA GLY A 117 9.74 -16.55 -2.27
C GLY A 117 9.94 -16.30 -3.76
N THR A 118 10.51 -17.29 -4.45
CA THR A 118 10.79 -17.20 -5.88
C THR A 118 9.51 -17.15 -6.72
N ARG A 119 9.60 -16.63 -7.94
CA ARG A 119 8.49 -16.61 -8.87
C ARG A 119 7.95 -18.01 -9.12
N LYS A 120 8.86 -18.99 -9.30
CA LYS A 120 8.52 -20.40 -9.52
C LYS A 120 7.72 -20.99 -8.36
N SER A 121 8.19 -20.83 -7.12
CA SER A 121 7.48 -21.37 -5.94
C SER A 121 6.12 -20.73 -5.74
N LYS A 122 5.96 -19.44 -6.08
CA LYS A 122 4.67 -18.75 -6.04
C LYS A 122 3.68 -19.35 -7.05
N TYR A 123 4.12 -19.61 -8.29
CA TYR A 123 3.28 -20.26 -9.29
C TYR A 123 2.89 -21.69 -8.88
N GLU A 124 3.84 -22.49 -8.39
CA GLU A 124 3.56 -23.85 -7.91
C GLU A 124 2.52 -23.84 -6.76
N PHE A 125 2.62 -22.89 -5.83
CA PHE A 125 1.62 -22.71 -4.79
C PHE A 125 0.24 -22.38 -5.38
N LEU A 126 0.16 -21.44 -6.32
CA LEU A 126 -1.10 -21.00 -6.95
C LEU A 126 -1.77 -22.11 -7.77
N GLU A 127 -1.00 -23.01 -8.40
CA GLU A 127 -1.55 -24.15 -9.14
C GLU A 127 -2.15 -25.23 -8.23
N GLN A 128 -1.58 -25.40 -7.03
CA GLN A 128 -1.97 -26.46 -6.09
C GLN A 128 -3.10 -26.05 -5.13
N HIS A 129 -3.27 -24.74 -4.92
CA HIS A 129 -4.21 -24.18 -3.95
C HIS A 129 -5.41 -23.51 -4.62
N ASN A 130 -6.58 -23.75 -4.06
CA ASN A 130 -7.77 -22.94 -4.31
C ASN A 130 -8.16 -22.21 -3.01
N LEU A 131 -9.20 -21.37 -3.07
CA LEU A 131 -9.64 -20.55 -1.94
C LEU A 131 -9.84 -21.34 -0.63
N ASN A 132 -10.26 -22.60 -0.70
CA ASN A 132 -10.51 -23.44 0.47
C ASN A 132 -9.26 -24.16 1.00
N LYS A 133 -8.20 -24.25 0.19
CA LYS A 133 -6.94 -24.92 0.56
C LYS A 133 -5.91 -23.96 1.14
N VAL A 134 -6.00 -22.67 0.83
CA VAL A 134 -5.12 -21.66 1.40
C VAL A 134 -5.38 -21.56 2.90
N PHE A 135 -4.31 -21.55 3.70
CA PHE A 135 -4.40 -21.27 5.13
C PHE A 135 -4.54 -19.77 5.36
N TRP A 136 -5.72 -19.33 5.79
CA TRP A 136 -6.03 -17.92 5.96
C TRP A 136 -5.86 -17.47 7.41
N ASP A 137 -5.13 -16.38 7.62
CA ASP A 137 -5.15 -15.64 8.87
C ASP A 137 -6.37 -14.71 8.90
N GLU A 138 -7.33 -14.97 9.79
CA GLU A 138 -8.44 -14.03 10.03
C GLU A 138 -7.93 -12.85 10.87
N LEU A 139 -7.95 -11.65 10.27
CA LEU A 139 -7.56 -10.41 10.92
C LEU A 139 -8.79 -9.70 11.52
N LYS A 140 -8.54 -8.87 12.53
CA LYS A 140 -9.53 -7.93 13.09
C LYS A 140 -9.04 -6.49 12.89
N PRO A 141 -9.13 -5.94 11.65
CA PRO A 141 -8.69 -4.58 11.39
C PRO A 141 -9.47 -3.58 12.25
N SER A 142 -8.76 -2.63 12.84
CA SER A 142 -9.33 -1.66 13.78
C SER A 142 -8.80 -0.26 13.53
N LEU A 143 -9.41 0.73 14.18
CA LEU A 143 -8.93 2.10 14.14
C LEU A 143 -7.49 2.20 14.67
N PRO A 144 -6.68 3.13 14.12
CA PRO A 144 -7.04 4.11 13.10
C PRO A 144 -6.85 3.63 11.65
N ASN A 145 -6.19 2.49 11.43
CA ASN A 145 -5.57 2.18 10.16
C ASN A 145 -6.24 1.04 9.38
N PHE A 146 -6.97 0.15 10.04
CA PHE A 146 -7.62 -1.01 9.42
C PHE A 146 -6.66 -1.85 8.56
N GLU A 147 -5.45 -2.15 9.03
CA GLU A 147 -4.43 -2.86 8.25
C GLU A 147 -4.88 -4.25 7.81
N PHE A 148 -4.52 -4.63 6.58
CA PHE A 148 -4.73 -5.98 6.03
C PHE A 148 -3.44 -6.80 6.11
N ILE A 149 -2.60 -6.52 7.10
CA ILE A 149 -1.41 -7.30 7.44
C ILE A 149 -1.43 -7.65 8.92
N ARG A 150 -0.72 -8.71 9.29
CA ARG A 150 -0.49 -9.05 10.69
C ARG A 150 0.57 -8.12 11.26
N ILE A 151 0.17 -7.31 12.25
CA ILE A 151 1.08 -6.45 13.00
C ILE A 151 1.20 -7.00 14.41
N ASP A 152 2.43 -7.16 14.89
CA ASP A 152 2.68 -7.47 16.29
C ASP A 152 2.54 -6.20 17.13
N TYR A 153 1.41 -6.09 17.82
CA TYR A 153 1.12 -5.01 18.75
C TYR A 153 1.52 -5.33 20.20
N SER A 154 2.29 -6.41 20.45
CA SER A 154 2.70 -6.84 21.80
C SER A 154 3.32 -5.71 22.63
N ASN A 155 4.11 -4.84 22.00
CA ASN A 155 4.79 -3.72 22.66
C ASN A 155 4.06 -2.37 22.53
N LYS A 156 2.87 -2.33 21.91
CA LYS A 156 2.19 -1.06 21.59
C LYS A 156 1.83 -0.26 22.84
N VAL A 157 1.26 -0.90 23.87
CA VAL A 157 0.88 -0.22 25.12
C VAL A 157 2.11 0.42 25.79
N LYS A 158 3.23 -0.31 25.79
CA LYS A 158 4.49 0.21 26.34
C LYS A 158 5.03 1.37 25.51
N TYR A 159 4.98 1.26 24.18
CA TYR A 159 5.42 2.31 23.26
C TYR A 159 4.58 3.59 23.41
N ASP A 160 3.25 3.46 23.43
CA ASP A 160 2.31 4.59 23.55
C ASP A 160 2.37 5.28 24.93
N ALA A 161 2.98 4.65 25.94
CA ALA A 161 3.20 5.25 27.25
C ALA A 161 4.39 6.21 27.29
N TYR A 162 5.27 6.20 26.29
CA TYR A 162 6.34 7.19 26.16
C TYR A 162 5.81 8.50 25.57
N PHE A 163 6.57 9.58 25.79
CA PHE A 163 6.26 10.90 25.24
C PHE A 163 6.25 10.87 23.71
N SER A 164 5.37 11.67 23.10
CA SER A 164 5.40 11.88 21.66
C SER A 164 6.56 12.81 21.30
N LEU A 165 7.27 12.54 20.19
CA LEU A 165 8.28 13.47 19.69
C LEU A 165 7.66 14.84 19.35
N ASN A 166 6.40 14.88 18.94
CA ASN A 166 5.68 16.12 18.67
C ASN A 166 5.36 16.93 19.93
N GLU A 167 5.39 16.29 21.11
CA GLU A 167 5.22 16.98 22.40
C GLU A 167 6.56 17.55 22.90
N ILE A 168 7.67 16.88 22.59
CA ILE A 168 9.01 17.32 22.98
C ILE A 168 9.52 18.46 22.08
N PHE A 169 9.39 18.29 20.76
CA PHE A 169 9.97 19.23 19.80
C PHE A 169 8.95 20.29 19.38
N GLN A 170 9.25 21.55 19.69
CA GLN A 170 8.40 22.70 19.32
C GLN A 170 8.32 22.93 17.81
N ALA A 171 9.36 22.51 17.08
CA ALA A 171 9.41 22.58 15.64
C ALA A 171 9.99 21.28 15.07
N SER A 172 9.35 20.77 14.03
CA SER A 172 9.85 19.67 13.21
C SER A 172 9.63 20.02 11.75
N ASN A 173 10.60 19.66 10.91
CA ASN A 173 10.51 19.81 9.46
C ASN A 173 10.93 18.50 8.81
N THR A 174 10.39 18.24 7.63
CA THR A 174 10.86 17.16 6.77
C THR A 174 12.20 17.54 6.14
N GLY A 175 12.89 16.55 5.57
CA GLY A 175 14.09 16.81 4.76
C GLY A 175 13.77 17.71 3.56
N ILE A 176 14.81 18.36 3.03
CA ILE A 176 14.72 19.17 1.82
C ILE A 176 14.41 18.26 0.64
N GLU A 177 13.38 18.58 -0.14
CA GLU A 177 13.06 17.94 -1.40
C GLU A 177 13.32 18.95 -2.52
N THR A 178 14.32 18.69 -3.37
CA THR A 178 14.68 19.66 -4.43
C THR A 178 13.83 19.49 -5.69
N GLY A 179 13.21 18.31 -5.87
CA GLY A 179 12.49 17.90 -7.07
C GLY A 179 13.36 17.76 -8.33
N ARG A 180 14.63 18.19 -8.28
CA ARG A 180 15.61 18.18 -9.37
C ARG A 180 17.03 18.04 -8.82
N ASP A 181 17.29 16.92 -8.14
CA ASP A 181 18.55 16.72 -7.42
C ASP A 181 19.78 16.88 -8.31
N ALA A 182 19.72 16.42 -9.56
CA ALA A 182 20.84 16.57 -10.51
C ALA A 182 21.25 18.03 -10.78
N LEU A 183 20.32 18.97 -10.62
CA LEU A 183 20.52 20.40 -10.79
C LEU A 183 20.96 21.09 -9.49
N PHE A 184 20.35 20.70 -8.36
CA PHE A 184 20.50 21.42 -7.08
C PHE A 184 21.42 20.75 -6.07
N ILE A 185 21.89 19.53 -6.34
CA ILE A 185 22.79 18.78 -5.47
C ILE A 185 24.05 18.42 -6.26
N ASP A 186 25.21 18.82 -5.75
CA ASP A 186 26.51 18.41 -6.27
C ASP A 186 27.52 18.25 -5.13
N TRP A 187 28.48 17.37 -5.32
CA TRP A 187 29.61 17.19 -4.39
C TRP A 187 30.64 18.32 -4.53
N ASN A 188 30.63 19.05 -5.65
CA ASN A 188 31.52 20.16 -5.92
C ASN A 188 30.73 21.48 -6.03
N ASN A 189 31.11 22.45 -5.18
CA ASN A 189 30.42 23.73 -5.08
C ASN A 189 30.52 24.59 -6.36
N GLU A 190 31.67 24.59 -7.04
CA GLU A 190 31.85 25.33 -8.30
C GLU A 190 30.95 24.78 -9.39
N LYS A 191 30.91 23.44 -9.54
CA LYS A 191 30.04 22.76 -10.51
C LYS A 191 28.55 23.03 -10.24
N LEU A 192 28.15 23.05 -8.97
CA LEU A 192 26.78 23.41 -8.60
C LEU A 192 26.46 24.85 -9.04
N GLY A 193 27.37 25.79 -8.77
CA GLY A 193 27.22 27.18 -9.18
C GLY A 193 27.06 27.34 -10.70
N ASP A 194 27.85 26.61 -11.48
CA ASP A 194 27.78 26.66 -12.94
C ASP A 194 26.48 26.05 -13.49
N LYS A 195 26.06 24.88 -12.96
CA LYS A 195 24.77 24.27 -13.31
C LYS A 195 23.58 25.19 -13.06
N ILE A 196 23.58 25.89 -11.92
CA ILE A 196 22.52 26.84 -11.57
C ILE A 196 22.53 28.01 -12.55
N LYS A 197 23.68 28.61 -12.84
CA LYS A 197 23.79 29.72 -13.81
C LYS A 197 23.31 29.32 -15.19
N GLU A 198 23.75 28.17 -15.69
CA GLU A 198 23.36 27.65 -17.01
C GLU A 198 21.84 27.46 -17.09
N PHE A 199 21.24 26.86 -16.06
CA PHE A 199 19.79 26.69 -15.98
C PHE A 199 19.04 28.04 -16.04
N TRP A 200 19.52 29.06 -15.32
CA TRP A 200 18.91 30.40 -15.35
C TRP A 200 19.04 31.08 -16.72
N ILE A 201 20.20 30.97 -17.37
CA ILE A 201 20.44 31.56 -18.71
C ILE A 201 19.51 30.94 -19.76
N ILE A 202 19.38 29.61 -19.77
CA ILE A 202 18.52 28.90 -20.73
C ILE A 202 17.05 29.30 -20.56
N ASN A 203 16.57 29.42 -19.32
CA ASN A 203 15.18 29.82 -19.07
C ASN A 203 14.91 31.29 -19.39
N MET A 204 15.88 32.20 -19.22
CA MET A 204 15.71 33.60 -19.66
C MET A 204 15.58 33.73 -21.18
N ASN A 205 16.25 32.86 -21.95
CA ASN A 205 16.20 32.88 -23.42
C ASN A 205 14.95 32.21 -24.02
N LEU A 206 14.16 31.49 -23.23
CA LEU A 206 12.91 30.82 -23.65
C LEU A 206 11.65 31.65 -23.35
N VAL A 207 11.79 32.80 -22.68
CA VAL A 207 10.69 33.70 -22.30
C VAL A 207 10.56 34.90 -23.27
N PHE A 208 11.32 34.89 -24.36
CA PHE A 208 11.19 35.80 -25.51
C PHE A 208 11.00 35.00 -26.79
#